data_AF-A0A812NQH7-F1
#
_entry.id   AF-A0A812NQH7-F1
#
_cell.length_a   1.000
_cell.length_b   1.000
_cell.length_c   1.000
_cell.angle_alpha   90.00
_cell.angle_beta   90.00
_cell.angle_gamma   90.00
#
_symmetry.space_group_name_H-M   'P 1'
#
loop_
_entity.id
_entity.type
_entity.pdbx_description
1 polymer ?
#
loop_
_entity_poly.entity_id
_entity_poly.type
_entity_poly.pdbx_seq_one_letter_code
_entity_poly.pdbx_strand_id
1 'polypeptide(L)'
;MLQMLRFAVLLVVCSDATDTGYASYKRDKENRTSSRAHAHGAGFVVAAESKVTLASQALRGHTQKKSGKDNSSSEEHPIKLPSIHFIADYVDMAAKQINTELAYIPARSYLHIVTNSSPIHIQMAGLAAWAYDLEYLKMMYPNGWAGGWKLVAEYVNTTHSLMVDGHDVVALMAKGKSCVITFSGTHGLADWSTNLNVGTSSLPQCGVHGVHEGFFEAFLQFMLNDAWTTAFEPYLAENCSEGIHITGHSQGAAVGAVFAACINGAGSNLTLPDLWRFGKLVHAGATVKTRLNVTDLHGIGGPGVSTTQFWNYKRPDGVFPGTRFFNQDAVSFDPVPWLSSSLGLTHPKSEAVKMAERPQRFSALTEEAKHEPRTVSFVPDIMVHLPPEYLRRIIMASRSLYVKVAYAQGLPERSARPFLSSKPSFYASVEAANRKWSHIPRTSTKKNMVESAWAENLDLKEYELGDDLEIKLWDAVWPWGVDRDLGTAKLRSQTFEPHGFEGWVPTESGIRLKLSVVISYDVL
;
A
#
# COMPACT_ATOMS: atom_id res chain seq x y z
N MET A 1 -43.00 -33.88 17.07
CA MET A 1 -41.89 -33.91 18.05
C MET A 1 -41.04 -32.69 17.76
N LEU A 2 -41.24 -31.64 18.56
CA LEU A 2 -40.84 -30.26 18.33
C LEU A 2 -39.81 -29.91 19.39
N GLN A 3 -38.63 -29.37 19.03
CA GLN A 3 -37.82 -28.59 19.95
C GLN A 3 -37.18 -27.42 19.20
N MET A 4 -37.74 -26.24 19.47
CA MET A 4 -37.23 -24.93 19.06
C MET A 4 -36.10 -24.50 20.02
N LEU A 5 -34.98 -24.02 19.47
CA LEU A 5 -34.04 -23.18 20.19
C LEU A 5 -34.51 -21.71 20.10
N ARG A 6 -34.63 -21.05 21.25
CA ARG A 6 -34.81 -19.61 21.40
C ARG A 6 -33.44 -18.95 21.55
N PHE A 7 -33.19 -17.85 20.86
CA PHE A 7 -32.20 -16.86 21.27
C PHE A 7 -32.92 -15.55 21.57
N ALA A 8 -32.70 -15.03 22.78
CA ALA A 8 -33.14 -13.72 23.23
C ALA A 8 -32.02 -12.71 22.96
N VAL A 9 -32.36 -11.61 22.30
CA VAL A 9 -31.50 -10.43 22.18
C VAL A 9 -31.78 -9.53 23.38
N LEU A 10 -30.77 -9.31 24.22
CA LEU A 10 -30.79 -8.30 25.28
C LEU A 10 -30.47 -6.94 24.66
N LEU A 11 -31.47 -6.07 24.58
CA LEU A 11 -31.32 -4.63 24.35
C LEU A 11 -31.11 -3.96 25.71
N VAL A 12 -29.92 -3.42 25.96
CA VAL A 12 -29.70 -2.45 27.04
C VAL A 12 -30.00 -1.06 26.46
N VAL A 13 -31.18 -0.54 26.78
CA VAL A 13 -31.53 0.86 26.63
C VAL A 13 -31.35 1.51 28.00
N CYS A 14 -30.36 2.38 28.14
CA CYS A 14 -30.30 3.32 29.25
C CYS A 14 -31.06 4.60 28.83
N SER A 15 -32.28 4.74 29.34
CA SER A 15 -32.96 6.02 29.50
C SER A 15 -32.98 6.31 31.00
N ASP A 16 -32.55 7.51 31.39
CA ASP A 16 -33.28 8.39 32.30
C ASP A 16 -32.43 9.61 32.67
N ALA A 17 -32.91 10.80 32.31
CA ALA A 17 -32.91 11.95 33.20
C ALA A 17 -33.92 12.99 32.70
N THR A 18 -34.82 13.30 33.61
CA THR A 18 -36.05 14.09 33.55
C THR A 18 -35.85 15.58 33.31
N ASP A 19 -36.62 16.09 32.36
CA ASP A 19 -37.57 17.22 32.44
C ASP A 19 -37.50 18.18 33.64
N THR A 20 -37.25 19.47 33.36
CA THR A 20 -37.94 20.62 34.00
C THR A 20 -37.93 21.84 33.07
N GLY A 21 -39.10 22.23 32.58
CA GLY A 21 -39.70 23.53 32.93
C GLY A 21 -39.35 24.80 32.14
N TYR A 22 -40.36 25.22 31.35
CA TYR A 22 -40.92 26.58 31.26
C TYR A 22 -40.29 27.69 30.38
N ALA A 23 -41.23 28.37 29.71
CA ALA A 23 -41.29 29.78 29.28
C ALA A 23 -40.93 30.15 27.83
N SER A 24 -42.00 30.24 27.03
CA SER A 24 -42.27 31.20 25.95
C SER A 24 -41.68 32.60 26.19
N TYR A 25 -40.95 33.17 25.21
CA TYR A 25 -41.23 34.53 24.69
C TYR A 25 -40.44 34.91 23.41
N LYS A 26 -41.18 35.54 22.50
CA LYS A 26 -40.83 36.54 21.45
C LYS A 26 -39.71 36.33 20.42
N ARG A 27 -40.21 36.19 19.20
CA ARG A 27 -39.82 36.82 17.93
C ARG A 27 -39.26 38.25 18.09
N ASP A 28 -38.04 38.49 17.58
CA ASP A 28 -37.71 39.71 16.82
C ASP A 28 -36.49 39.52 15.90
N LYS A 29 -36.53 40.34 14.85
CA LYS A 29 -35.69 40.37 13.64
C LYS A 29 -34.22 40.70 13.91
N GLU A 30 -33.30 40.16 13.11
CA GLU A 30 -32.57 40.90 12.06
C GLU A 30 -31.37 40.13 11.47
N ASN A 31 -31.24 40.29 10.15
CA ASN A 31 -30.09 40.13 9.26
C ASN A 31 -28.71 39.88 9.90
N ARG A 32 -28.04 38.80 9.45
CA ARG A 32 -26.78 38.91 8.69
C ARG A 32 -26.36 37.59 8.04
N THR A 33 -26.02 37.73 6.77
CA THR A 33 -25.42 36.75 5.87
C THR A 33 -24.05 36.28 6.37
N SER A 34 -23.89 34.97 6.52
CA SER A 34 -22.58 34.30 6.51
C SER A 34 -22.77 32.84 6.11
N SER A 35 -22.49 32.54 4.85
CA SER A 35 -22.40 31.19 4.32
C SER A 35 -21.17 30.50 4.92
N ARG A 36 -21.37 29.72 5.98
CA ARG A 36 -20.41 28.70 6.44
C ARG A 36 -20.84 27.36 5.86
N ALA A 37 -20.07 26.88 4.89
CA ALA A 37 -20.12 25.50 4.45
C ALA A 37 -19.64 24.61 5.62
N HIS A 38 -20.57 23.89 6.24
CA HIS A 38 -20.27 22.78 7.13
C HIS A 38 -19.89 21.58 6.27
N ALA A 39 -18.59 21.30 6.18
CA ALA A 39 -18.13 19.99 5.76
C ALA A 39 -18.42 19.00 6.90
N HIS A 40 -19.38 18.11 6.68
CA HIS A 40 -19.67 16.98 7.57
C HIS A 40 -18.53 15.97 7.50
N GLY A 41 -17.50 16.15 8.33
CA GLY A 41 -16.49 15.14 8.64
C GLY A 41 -16.95 14.22 9.77
N ALA A 42 -18.05 13.50 9.57
CA ALA A 42 -18.55 12.49 10.51
C ALA A 42 -18.23 11.10 9.94
N GLY A 43 -16.98 10.66 10.10
CA GLY A 43 -16.55 9.33 9.63
C GLY A 43 -15.26 8.81 10.25
N PHE A 44 -14.37 9.70 10.72
CA PHE A 44 -13.03 9.29 11.21
C PHE A 44 -12.90 9.15 12.73
N VAL A 45 -13.78 9.76 13.52
CA VAL A 45 -13.60 9.85 14.98
C VAL A 45 -13.85 8.50 15.68
N VAL A 46 -14.84 7.73 15.24
CA VAL A 46 -15.25 6.48 15.92
C VAL A 46 -14.21 5.36 15.78
N ALA A 47 -13.52 5.27 14.62
CA ALA A 47 -12.48 4.28 14.40
C ALA A 47 -11.14 4.63 15.07
N ALA A 48 -10.83 5.93 15.21
CA ALA A 48 -9.62 6.38 15.89
C ALA A 48 -9.72 6.17 17.41
N GLU A 49 -10.88 6.43 18.03
CA GLU A 49 -11.10 6.26 19.47
C GLU A 49 -11.02 4.78 19.90
N SER A 50 -11.48 3.83 19.08
CA SER A 50 -11.36 2.40 19.37
C SER A 50 -9.91 1.90 19.27
N LYS A 51 -9.13 2.38 18.29
CA LYS A 51 -7.70 2.07 18.13
C LYS A 51 -6.87 2.54 19.33
N VAL A 52 -7.10 3.77 19.80
CA VAL A 52 -6.39 4.32 20.99
C VAL A 52 -6.78 3.56 22.26
N THR A 53 -8.04 3.15 22.40
CA THR A 53 -8.51 2.42 23.58
C THR A 53 -7.93 1.00 23.64
N LEU A 54 -7.92 0.25 22.52
CA LEU A 54 -7.36 -1.10 22.47
C LEU A 54 -5.83 -1.10 22.64
N ALA A 55 -5.12 -0.19 21.97
CA ALA A 55 -3.68 -0.06 22.12
C ALA A 55 -3.28 0.38 23.54
N SER A 56 -4.05 1.29 24.16
CA SER A 56 -3.78 1.73 25.53
C SER A 56 -4.12 0.66 26.58
N GLN A 57 -5.13 -0.20 26.36
CA GLN A 57 -5.39 -1.34 27.24
C GLN A 57 -4.31 -2.42 27.13
N ALA A 58 -3.81 -2.69 25.91
CA ALA A 58 -2.67 -3.59 25.69
C ALA A 58 -1.38 -3.08 26.35
N LEU A 59 -1.08 -1.79 26.23
CA LEU A 59 0.13 -1.18 26.78
C LEU A 59 0.08 -0.96 28.31
N ARG A 60 -1.10 -0.81 28.90
CA ARG A 60 -1.26 -0.61 30.37
C ARG A 60 -1.14 -1.90 31.19
N GLY A 61 -1.03 -3.07 30.56
CA GLY A 61 -0.87 -4.35 31.26
C GLY A 61 0.44 -4.51 32.05
N HIS A 62 1.41 -3.60 31.93
CA HIS A 62 2.78 -3.86 32.42
C HIS A 62 3.48 -2.70 33.15
N THR A 63 2.80 -2.00 34.07
CA THR A 63 3.51 -1.17 35.07
C THR A 63 2.81 -1.17 36.43
N GLN A 64 2.86 -2.30 37.14
CA GLN A 64 2.87 -2.27 38.61
C GLN A 64 4.26 -2.65 39.09
N LYS A 65 5.07 -1.62 39.38
CA LYS A 65 6.37 -1.72 40.03
C LYS A 65 6.13 -2.09 41.50
N LYS A 66 6.00 -3.38 41.82
CA LYS A 66 6.16 -3.85 43.21
C LYS A 66 7.64 -3.98 43.49
N SER A 67 8.16 -3.11 44.35
CA SER A 67 9.51 -3.24 44.91
C SER A 67 9.52 -4.38 45.93
N GLY A 68 9.73 -5.61 45.44
CA GLY A 68 9.99 -6.79 46.26
C GLY A 68 11.22 -7.49 45.73
N LYS A 69 12.28 -7.57 46.55
CA LYS A 69 13.47 -8.37 46.31
C LYS A 69 13.07 -9.84 46.42
N ASP A 70 12.63 -10.46 45.33
CA ASP A 70 12.50 -11.93 45.28
C ASP A 70 13.04 -12.44 43.94
N ASN A 71 14.03 -13.33 44.04
CA ASN A 71 14.66 -14.06 42.94
C ASN A 71 13.74 -15.20 42.47
N SER A 72 12.57 -14.89 41.92
CA SER A 72 11.73 -15.87 41.23
C SER A 72 11.76 -15.60 39.73
N SER A 73 12.18 -16.60 38.97
CA SER A 73 12.09 -16.65 37.50
C SER A 73 10.73 -16.15 37.04
N SER A 74 10.70 -15.01 36.35
CA SER A 74 9.50 -14.49 35.73
C SER A 74 9.09 -15.43 34.60
N GLU A 75 8.14 -16.33 34.87
CA GLU A 75 7.36 -16.98 33.83
C GLU A 75 6.57 -15.89 33.09
N GLU A 76 7.06 -15.48 31.93
CA GLU A 76 6.26 -14.69 31.00
C GLU A 76 5.06 -15.54 30.56
N HIS A 77 3.87 -15.21 31.07
CA HIS A 77 2.65 -15.84 30.61
C HIS A 77 2.42 -15.46 29.14
N PRO A 78 2.28 -16.44 28.22
CA PRO A 78 2.07 -16.16 26.82
C PRO A 78 0.77 -15.38 26.62
N ILE A 79 0.86 -14.26 25.91
CA ILE A 79 -0.30 -13.45 25.51
C ILE A 79 -1.22 -14.35 24.67
N LYS A 80 -2.45 -14.55 25.14
CA LYS A 80 -3.45 -15.31 24.38
C LYS A 80 -3.80 -14.55 23.10
N LEU A 81 -3.47 -15.15 21.95
CA LEU A 81 -3.86 -14.63 20.66
C LEU A 81 -5.39 -14.63 20.51
N PRO A 82 -5.98 -13.63 19.84
CA PRO A 82 -7.41 -13.68 19.48
C PRO A 82 -7.70 -14.92 18.62
N SER A 83 -8.89 -15.49 18.79
CA SER A 83 -9.29 -16.66 18.01
C SER A 83 -9.35 -16.34 16.51
N ILE A 84 -9.10 -17.32 15.65
CA ILE A 84 -9.19 -17.16 14.19
C ILE A 84 -10.58 -16.65 13.75
N HIS A 85 -11.64 -17.07 14.45
CA HIS A 85 -13.00 -16.59 14.21
C HIS A 85 -13.15 -15.08 14.47
N PHE A 86 -12.59 -14.57 15.57
CA PHE A 86 -12.63 -13.13 15.85
C PHE A 86 -11.93 -12.31 14.76
N ILE A 87 -10.80 -12.80 14.25
CA ILE A 87 -10.08 -12.12 13.17
C ILE A 87 -10.89 -12.17 11.88
N ALA A 88 -11.49 -13.32 11.55
CA ALA A 88 -12.38 -13.44 10.40
C ALA A 88 -13.57 -12.47 10.48
N ASP A 89 -14.24 -12.39 11.63
CA ASP A 89 -15.37 -11.47 11.86
C ASP A 89 -14.94 -9.99 11.77
N TYR A 90 -13.76 -9.65 12.29
CA TYR A 90 -13.20 -8.31 12.18
C TYR A 90 -12.87 -7.96 10.73
N VAL A 91 -12.25 -8.88 9.99
CA VAL A 91 -11.95 -8.73 8.56
C VAL A 91 -13.23 -8.59 7.76
N ASP A 92 -14.29 -9.34 8.09
CA ASP A 92 -15.61 -9.22 7.46
C ASP A 92 -16.21 -7.83 7.65
N MET A 93 -16.30 -7.38 8.90
CA MET A 93 -16.82 -6.06 9.23
C MET A 93 -16.06 -4.96 8.49
N ALA A 94 -14.74 -5.07 8.45
CA ALA A 94 -13.89 -4.04 7.91
C ALA A 94 -13.81 -4.09 6.36
N ALA A 95 -13.90 -5.26 5.75
CA ALA A 95 -14.07 -5.42 4.29
C ALA A 95 -15.40 -4.81 3.81
N LYS A 96 -16.49 -5.00 4.56
CA LYS A 96 -17.77 -4.36 4.28
C LYS A 96 -17.70 -2.83 4.33
N GLN A 97 -16.86 -2.27 5.20
CA GLN A 97 -16.59 -0.82 5.22
C GLN A 97 -15.76 -0.37 4.01
N ILE A 98 -14.79 -1.18 3.60
CA ILE A 98 -13.91 -0.91 2.45
C ILE A 98 -14.64 -0.99 1.10
N ASN A 99 -15.69 -1.79 0.97
CA ASN A 99 -16.49 -1.92 -0.26
C ASN A 99 -17.30 -0.67 -0.65
N THR A 100 -17.21 0.40 0.14
CA THR A 100 -17.70 1.72 -0.28
C THR A 100 -16.62 2.40 -1.13
N GLU A 101 -17.01 3.31 -2.05
CA GLU A 101 -16.12 4.02 -3.02
C GLU A 101 -14.84 4.67 -2.42
N LEU A 102 -14.72 4.69 -1.10
CA LEU A 102 -13.63 5.24 -0.31
C LEU A 102 -12.28 4.52 -0.48
N ALA A 103 -12.22 3.27 -0.95
CA ALA A 103 -10.93 2.58 -1.15
C ALA A 103 -10.21 2.96 -2.45
N TYR A 104 -10.93 3.41 -3.48
CA TYR A 104 -10.39 3.63 -4.83
C TYR A 104 -9.84 5.05 -5.01
N ILE A 105 -10.56 6.05 -4.51
CA ILE A 105 -10.20 7.47 -4.66
C ILE A 105 -8.79 7.78 -4.10
N PRO A 106 -8.37 7.24 -2.94
CA PRO A 106 -7.05 7.54 -2.39
C PRO A 106 -5.89 7.05 -3.27
N ALA A 107 -6.06 5.94 -4.00
CA ALA A 107 -5.00 5.39 -4.86
C ALA A 107 -4.60 6.35 -5.98
N ARG A 108 -5.56 7.12 -6.51
CA ARG A 108 -5.34 8.01 -7.66
C ARG A 108 -4.22 9.00 -7.43
N SER A 109 -4.11 9.54 -6.21
CA SER A 109 -3.02 10.46 -5.84
C SER A 109 -1.63 9.85 -6.05
N TYR A 110 -1.46 8.57 -5.68
CA TYR A 110 -0.22 7.81 -5.83
C TYR A 110 0.04 7.36 -7.27
N LEU A 111 -1.02 7.08 -8.03
CA LEU A 111 -0.91 6.58 -9.40
C LEU A 111 -0.35 7.60 -10.38
N HIS A 112 -0.48 8.91 -10.10
CA HIS A 112 0.14 9.96 -10.90
C HIS A 112 1.67 10.02 -10.74
N ILE A 113 2.21 9.47 -9.65
CA ILE A 113 3.65 9.48 -9.35
C ILE A 113 4.38 8.32 -10.01
N VAL A 114 3.65 7.27 -10.38
CA VAL A 114 4.24 6.14 -11.11
C VAL A 114 4.44 6.55 -12.56
N THR A 115 5.70 6.53 -12.97
CA THR A 115 6.13 6.96 -14.30
C THR A 115 6.81 5.82 -15.04
N ASN A 116 7.10 6.05 -16.32
CA ASN A 116 7.88 5.14 -17.14
C ASN A 116 9.25 4.75 -16.57
N SER A 117 9.84 5.63 -15.76
CA SER A 117 11.16 5.45 -15.14
C SER A 117 11.08 4.93 -13.70
N SER A 118 9.88 4.78 -13.12
CA SER A 118 9.75 4.19 -11.79
C SER A 118 10.26 2.74 -11.80
N PRO A 119 10.88 2.25 -10.72
CA PRO A 119 11.23 0.84 -10.58
C PRO A 119 10.07 -0.10 -10.91
N ILE A 120 10.40 -1.28 -11.46
CA ILE A 120 9.39 -2.22 -11.96
C ILE A 120 8.38 -2.63 -10.88
N HIS A 121 8.81 -2.82 -9.64
CA HIS A 121 7.90 -3.17 -8.53
C HIS A 121 6.91 -2.06 -8.18
N ILE A 122 7.28 -0.78 -8.34
CA ILE A 122 6.33 0.35 -8.22
C ILE A 122 5.32 0.31 -9.36
N GLN A 123 5.77 0.06 -10.60
CA GLN A 123 4.88 -0.09 -11.74
C GLN A 123 3.89 -1.25 -11.52
N MET A 124 4.37 -2.41 -11.04
CA MET A 124 3.52 -3.57 -10.76
C MET A 124 2.52 -3.33 -9.64
N ALA A 125 2.90 -2.61 -8.58
CA ALA A 125 1.98 -2.20 -7.53
C ALA A 125 0.90 -1.23 -8.04
N GLY A 126 1.27 -0.29 -8.89
CA GLY A 126 0.31 0.62 -9.54
C GLY A 126 -0.64 -0.10 -10.49
N LEU A 127 -0.16 -1.08 -11.27
CA LEU A 127 -1.01 -1.92 -12.13
C LEU A 127 -1.93 -2.85 -11.33
N ALA A 128 -1.48 -3.35 -10.17
CA ALA A 128 -2.33 -4.09 -9.24
C ALA A 128 -3.45 -3.20 -8.66
N ALA A 129 -3.14 -1.93 -8.35
CA ALA A 129 -4.15 -0.97 -7.93
C ALA A 129 -5.12 -0.59 -9.06
N TRP A 130 -4.64 -0.46 -10.31
CA TRP A 130 -5.49 -0.14 -11.46
C TRP A 130 -6.53 -1.20 -11.79
N ALA A 131 -6.27 -2.48 -11.46
CA ALA A 131 -7.25 -3.56 -11.66
C ALA A 131 -8.58 -3.31 -10.93
N TYR A 132 -8.59 -2.42 -9.93
CA TYR A 132 -9.76 -2.02 -9.17
C TYR A 132 -10.49 -0.79 -9.74
N ASP A 133 -9.89 -0.03 -10.66
CA ASP A 133 -10.44 1.23 -11.18
C ASP A 133 -10.19 1.37 -12.70
N LEU A 134 -10.44 0.28 -13.45
CA LEU A 134 -10.18 0.22 -14.89
C LEU A 134 -11.02 1.23 -15.70
N GLU A 135 -12.26 1.49 -15.29
CA GLU A 135 -13.10 2.47 -15.99
C GLU A 135 -12.52 3.88 -15.90
N TYR A 136 -12.03 4.29 -14.72
CA TYR A 136 -11.33 5.56 -14.58
C TYR A 136 -10.00 5.56 -15.34
N LEU A 137 -9.25 4.45 -15.34
CA LEU A 137 -8.04 4.30 -16.15
C LEU A 137 -8.33 4.57 -17.64
N LYS A 138 -9.36 3.93 -18.20
CA LYS A 138 -9.74 4.11 -19.61
C LYS A 138 -10.14 5.54 -19.92
N MET A 139 -10.93 6.15 -19.03
CA MET A 139 -11.42 7.52 -19.19
C MET A 139 -10.27 8.54 -19.15
N MET A 140 -9.37 8.43 -18.19
CA MET A 140 -8.29 9.39 -17.97
C MET A 140 -7.07 9.15 -18.86
N TYR A 141 -6.84 7.90 -19.24
CA TYR A 141 -5.64 7.46 -19.95
C TYR A 141 -5.96 6.58 -21.17
N PRO A 142 -6.77 7.06 -22.13
CA PRO A 142 -7.20 6.26 -23.29
C PRO A 142 -6.02 5.77 -24.16
N ASN A 143 -4.88 6.47 -24.08
CA ASN A 143 -3.67 6.15 -24.85
C ASN A 143 -2.58 5.45 -24.03
N GLY A 144 -2.87 5.10 -22.77
CA GLY A 144 -1.92 4.52 -21.83
C GLY A 144 -1.66 5.42 -20.62
N TRP A 145 -1.41 4.78 -19.48
CA TRP A 145 -1.13 5.43 -18.21
C TRP A 145 0.30 5.96 -18.15
N ALA A 146 0.60 6.88 -17.22
CA ALA A 146 1.92 7.51 -17.05
C ALA A 146 3.09 6.52 -16.86
N GLY A 147 2.82 5.29 -16.41
CA GLY A 147 3.77 4.18 -16.40
C GLY A 147 4.15 3.62 -17.78
N GLY A 148 3.56 4.15 -18.86
CA GLY A 148 3.69 3.72 -20.27
C GLY A 148 2.98 2.42 -20.62
N TRP A 149 2.23 1.88 -19.68
CA TRP A 149 1.40 0.69 -19.87
C TRP A 149 0.07 1.10 -20.50
N LYS A 150 -0.30 0.40 -21.56
CA LYS A 150 -1.58 0.56 -22.25
C LYS A 150 -2.45 -0.67 -21.99
N LEU A 151 -3.71 -0.46 -21.59
CA LEU A 151 -4.70 -1.52 -21.54
C LEU A 151 -4.99 -2.02 -22.96
N VAL A 152 -4.86 -3.33 -23.19
CA VAL A 152 -5.03 -3.95 -24.52
C VAL A 152 -6.09 -5.04 -24.54
N ALA A 153 -6.33 -5.70 -23.41
CA ALA A 153 -7.46 -6.60 -23.22
C ALA A 153 -7.89 -6.57 -21.75
N GLU A 154 -9.14 -6.93 -21.51
CA GLU A 154 -9.68 -7.09 -20.16
C GLU A 154 -10.70 -8.22 -20.12
N TYR A 155 -10.88 -8.75 -18.92
CA TYR A 155 -11.94 -9.66 -18.57
C TYR A 155 -12.57 -9.12 -17.28
N VAL A 156 -13.87 -8.87 -17.33
CA VAL A 156 -14.66 -8.43 -16.17
C VAL A 156 -15.72 -9.48 -15.91
N ASN A 157 -15.58 -10.22 -14.82
CA ASN A 157 -16.59 -11.15 -14.37
C ASN A 157 -17.69 -10.38 -13.63
N THR A 158 -18.87 -10.29 -14.25
CA THR A 158 -20.08 -9.71 -13.65
C THR A 158 -21.02 -10.78 -13.09
N THR A 159 -20.62 -12.06 -13.10
CA THR A 159 -21.47 -13.16 -12.67
C THR A 159 -21.67 -13.08 -11.15
N HIS A 160 -22.75 -12.41 -10.73
CA HIS A 160 -23.12 -12.17 -9.35
C HIS A 160 -23.05 -13.45 -8.50
N SER A 161 -22.22 -13.43 -7.45
CA SER A 161 -22.56 -14.14 -6.22
C SER A 161 -23.74 -13.38 -5.60
N LEU A 162 -24.80 -14.10 -5.23
CA LEU A 162 -26.10 -13.57 -4.76
C LEU A 162 -26.07 -12.59 -3.56
N MET A 163 -24.90 -12.19 -3.05
CA MET A 163 -24.79 -11.39 -1.83
C MET A 163 -23.78 -10.23 -1.84
N VAL A 164 -22.89 -10.08 -2.84
CA VAL A 164 -22.00 -8.91 -2.95
C VAL A 164 -21.67 -8.62 -4.42
N ASP A 165 -21.94 -7.39 -4.88
CA ASP A 165 -21.54 -6.91 -6.21
C ASP A 165 -20.03 -6.68 -6.23
N GLY A 166 -19.27 -7.73 -6.54
CA GLY A 166 -17.83 -7.66 -6.78
C GLY A 166 -17.51 -8.06 -8.21
N HIS A 167 -16.74 -7.23 -8.91
CA HIS A 167 -16.19 -7.58 -10.22
C HIS A 167 -14.82 -8.26 -10.05
N ASP A 168 -14.68 -9.52 -10.49
CA ASP A 168 -13.34 -10.09 -10.72
C ASP A 168 -12.81 -9.50 -12.03
N VAL A 169 -11.71 -8.77 -11.95
CA VAL A 169 -11.12 -8.07 -13.08
C VAL A 169 -9.76 -8.67 -13.38
N VAL A 170 -9.54 -9.01 -14.64
CA VAL A 170 -8.22 -9.33 -15.18
C VAL A 170 -7.94 -8.36 -16.31
N ALA A 171 -6.82 -7.63 -16.22
CA ALA A 171 -6.39 -6.73 -17.28
C ALA A 171 -5.06 -7.18 -17.87
N LEU A 172 -4.98 -7.14 -19.19
CA LEU A 172 -3.74 -7.26 -19.94
C LEU A 172 -3.29 -5.86 -20.35
N MET A 173 -2.09 -5.49 -19.91
CA MET A 173 -1.45 -4.24 -20.30
C MET A 173 -0.14 -4.49 -21.03
N ALA A 174 0.19 -3.61 -21.97
CA ALA A 174 1.39 -3.73 -22.79
C ALA A 174 2.23 -2.44 -22.76
N LYS A 175 3.55 -2.60 -22.81
CA LYS A 175 4.55 -1.54 -22.95
C LYS A 175 5.64 -2.03 -23.89
N GLY A 176 5.55 -1.63 -25.16
CA GLY A 176 6.39 -2.21 -26.21
C GLY A 176 6.11 -3.71 -26.37
N LYS A 177 7.14 -4.54 -26.20
CA LYS A 177 7.06 -6.01 -26.29
C LYS A 177 6.97 -6.70 -24.93
N SER A 178 6.90 -5.93 -23.85
CA SER A 178 6.67 -6.42 -22.49
C SER A 178 5.18 -6.28 -22.14
N CYS A 179 4.64 -7.29 -21.48
CA CYS A 179 3.23 -7.35 -21.13
C CYS A 179 3.03 -7.69 -19.67
N VAL A 180 1.92 -7.22 -19.09
CA VAL A 180 1.53 -7.49 -17.72
C VAL A 180 0.11 -8.02 -17.70
N ILE A 181 -0.11 -9.14 -17.02
CA ILE A 181 -1.45 -9.56 -16.61
C ILE A 181 -1.62 -9.19 -15.14
N THR A 182 -2.61 -8.34 -14.87
CA THR A 182 -2.98 -7.93 -13.51
C THR A 182 -4.30 -8.54 -13.11
N PHE A 183 -4.34 -9.15 -11.94
CA PHE A 183 -5.54 -9.74 -11.35
C PHE A 183 -6.02 -8.88 -10.18
N SER A 184 -7.28 -8.47 -10.18
CA SER A 184 -7.88 -7.82 -9.02
C SER A 184 -8.11 -8.83 -7.90
N GLY A 185 -8.09 -8.36 -6.66
CA GLY A 185 -8.63 -9.12 -5.55
C GLY A 185 -10.16 -9.03 -5.49
N THR A 186 -10.74 -9.85 -4.65
CA THR A 186 -12.17 -9.80 -4.36
C THR A 186 -12.53 -8.61 -3.48
N HIS A 187 -13.76 -8.13 -3.64
CA HIS A 187 -14.42 -7.18 -2.75
C HIS A 187 -14.89 -7.89 -1.46
N GLY A 188 -15.06 -9.22 -1.50
CA GLY A 188 -15.55 -10.03 -0.39
C GLY A 188 -14.45 -10.76 0.39
N LEU A 189 -13.44 -10.06 0.92
CA LEU A 189 -12.47 -10.70 1.84
C LEU A 189 -13.14 -11.38 3.05
N ALA A 190 -14.27 -10.82 3.44
CA ALA A 190 -15.28 -11.41 4.31
C ALA A 190 -15.64 -12.87 3.95
N ASP A 191 -16.11 -13.10 2.72
CA ASP A 191 -16.56 -14.40 2.22
C ASP A 191 -15.39 -15.38 2.15
N TRP A 192 -14.17 -14.89 1.91
CA TRP A 192 -12.96 -15.71 1.95
C TRP A 192 -12.61 -16.18 3.37
N SER A 193 -12.68 -15.28 4.36
CA SER A 193 -12.34 -15.59 5.76
C SER A 193 -13.42 -16.40 6.51
N THR A 194 -14.66 -16.39 6.02
CA THR A 194 -15.77 -17.17 6.59
C THR A 194 -15.90 -18.54 5.91
N ASN A 195 -15.60 -18.62 4.62
CA ASN A 195 -15.46 -19.88 3.89
C ASN A 195 -14.03 -20.42 3.96
N LEU A 196 -13.49 -20.53 5.18
CA LEU A 196 -12.28 -21.33 5.50
C LEU A 196 -12.51 -22.85 5.27
N ASN A 197 -13.37 -23.19 4.31
CA ASN A 197 -13.48 -24.54 3.82
C ASN A 197 -12.14 -24.85 3.14
N VAL A 198 -11.31 -25.62 3.85
CA VAL A 198 -9.90 -25.93 3.53
C VAL A 198 -9.79 -26.88 2.32
N GLY A 199 -10.76 -26.81 1.41
CA GLY A 199 -10.71 -27.50 0.13
C GLY A 199 -9.44 -27.11 -0.58
N THR A 200 -8.70 -28.11 -1.04
CA THR A 200 -7.54 -27.89 -1.89
C THR A 200 -7.67 -28.69 -3.16
N SER A 201 -7.28 -28.05 -4.26
CA SER A 201 -7.31 -28.60 -5.60
C SER A 201 -5.88 -28.69 -6.13
N SER A 202 -5.66 -29.61 -7.06
CA SER A 202 -4.34 -29.82 -7.66
C SER A 202 -4.48 -29.89 -9.17
N LEU A 203 -3.44 -29.44 -9.88
CA LEU A 203 -3.32 -29.58 -11.31
C LEU A 203 -1.91 -30.10 -11.63
N PRO A 204 -1.68 -31.43 -11.48
CA PRO A 204 -0.35 -32.03 -11.60
C PRO A 204 0.34 -31.77 -12.94
N GLN A 205 -0.41 -31.58 -14.01
CA GLN A 205 0.12 -31.26 -15.34
C GLN A 205 1.02 -30.03 -15.35
N CYS A 206 0.78 -29.06 -14.44
CA CYS A 206 1.62 -27.88 -14.30
C CYS A 206 2.34 -27.81 -12.95
N GLY A 207 2.38 -28.93 -12.21
CA GLY A 207 3.15 -29.06 -10.97
C GLY A 207 2.65 -28.18 -9.83
N VAL A 208 1.36 -27.80 -9.84
CA VAL A 208 0.69 -27.12 -8.72
C VAL A 208 -0.15 -28.13 -7.95
N HIS A 209 0.07 -28.21 -6.65
CA HIS A 209 -0.63 -29.13 -5.75
C HIS A 209 -1.28 -28.35 -4.62
N GLY A 210 -2.32 -28.91 -4.01
CA GLY A 210 -2.88 -28.41 -2.76
C GLY A 210 -3.20 -26.91 -2.75
N VAL A 211 -3.64 -26.36 -3.88
CA VAL A 211 -4.02 -24.96 -4.07
C VAL A 211 -5.36 -24.72 -3.38
N HIS A 212 -5.50 -23.63 -2.64
CA HIS A 212 -6.78 -23.27 -2.04
C HIS A 212 -7.89 -23.22 -3.11
N GLU A 213 -9.00 -23.93 -2.88
CA GLU A 213 -10.05 -24.17 -3.89
C GLU A 213 -10.57 -22.88 -4.51
N GLY A 214 -10.85 -21.84 -3.71
CA GLY A 214 -11.29 -20.55 -4.23
C GLY A 214 -10.29 -19.86 -5.17
N PHE A 215 -8.98 -20.01 -4.94
CA PHE A 215 -7.96 -19.45 -5.85
C PHE A 215 -7.85 -20.28 -7.13
N PHE A 216 -7.99 -21.60 -7.01
CA PHE A 216 -8.00 -22.51 -8.14
C PHE A 216 -9.21 -22.27 -9.04
N GLU A 217 -10.40 -22.12 -8.47
CA GLU A 217 -11.61 -21.78 -9.21
C GLU A 217 -11.51 -20.44 -9.92
N ALA A 218 -10.96 -19.40 -9.27
CA ALA A 218 -10.77 -18.10 -9.91
C ALA A 218 -9.79 -18.17 -11.08
N PHE A 219 -8.74 -18.98 -10.96
CA PHE A 219 -7.83 -19.29 -12.08
C PHE A 219 -8.57 -20.00 -13.23
N LEU A 220 -9.35 -21.05 -12.94
CA LEU A 220 -10.12 -21.77 -13.95
C LEU A 220 -11.16 -20.87 -14.63
N GLN A 221 -11.87 -20.05 -13.84
CA GLN A 221 -12.87 -19.11 -14.32
C GLN A 221 -12.31 -18.18 -15.39
N PHE A 222 -11.08 -17.68 -15.20
CA PHE A 222 -10.41 -16.84 -16.19
C PHE A 222 -9.92 -17.65 -17.40
N MET A 223 -9.20 -18.75 -17.18
CA MET A 223 -8.57 -19.52 -18.26
C MET A 223 -9.56 -20.24 -19.18
N LEU A 224 -10.73 -20.63 -18.65
CA LEU A 224 -11.81 -21.26 -19.41
C LEU A 224 -12.76 -20.24 -20.07
N ASN A 225 -12.60 -18.95 -19.78
CA ASN A 225 -13.43 -17.92 -20.39
C ASN A 225 -13.00 -17.64 -21.84
N ASP A 226 -13.96 -17.31 -22.70
CA ASP A 226 -13.69 -16.93 -24.10
C ASP A 226 -12.72 -15.76 -24.22
N ALA A 227 -12.67 -14.83 -23.25
CA ALA A 227 -11.70 -13.74 -23.26
C ALA A 227 -10.24 -14.24 -23.32
N TRP A 228 -9.93 -15.39 -22.68
CA TRP A 228 -8.60 -15.99 -22.75
C TRP A 228 -8.23 -16.36 -24.18
N THR A 229 -9.10 -17.11 -24.86
CA THR A 229 -8.83 -17.65 -26.21
C THR A 229 -8.99 -16.61 -27.31
N THR A 230 -9.84 -15.61 -27.12
CA THR A 230 -10.17 -14.60 -28.15
C THR A 230 -9.34 -13.32 -28.04
N ALA A 231 -8.88 -12.95 -26.85
CA ALA A 231 -8.19 -11.68 -26.64
C ALA A 231 -6.80 -11.84 -26.01
N PHE A 232 -6.69 -12.57 -24.89
CA PHE A 232 -5.43 -12.63 -24.14
C PHE A 232 -4.38 -13.51 -24.83
N GLU A 233 -4.67 -14.78 -25.09
CA GLU A 233 -3.69 -15.71 -25.67
C GLU A 233 -3.15 -15.24 -27.03
N PRO A 234 -3.99 -14.80 -27.99
CA PRO A 234 -3.49 -14.30 -29.27
C PRO A 234 -2.60 -13.08 -29.11
N TYR A 235 -2.99 -12.11 -28.27
CA TYR A 235 -2.19 -10.91 -28.05
C TYR A 235 -0.85 -11.24 -27.39
N LEU A 236 -0.86 -12.10 -26.37
CA LEU A 236 0.34 -12.52 -25.65
C LEU A 236 1.34 -13.23 -26.59
N ALA A 237 0.85 -14.13 -27.44
CA ALA A 237 1.67 -14.87 -28.38
C ALA A 237 2.32 -13.97 -29.45
N GLU A 238 1.61 -12.94 -29.92
CA GLU A 238 2.07 -12.07 -31.00
C GLU A 238 2.93 -10.89 -30.51
N ASN A 239 2.58 -10.30 -29.36
CA ASN A 239 3.12 -9.00 -28.95
C ASN A 239 4.11 -9.06 -27.78
N CYS A 240 4.07 -10.11 -26.96
CA CYS A 240 4.76 -10.13 -25.66
C CYS A 240 6.10 -10.89 -25.68
N SER A 241 6.92 -10.64 -26.70
CA SER A 241 8.19 -11.35 -26.92
C SER A 241 9.30 -11.06 -25.91
N GLU A 242 9.20 -9.97 -25.13
CA GLU A 242 10.18 -9.63 -24.07
C GLU A 242 9.81 -10.21 -22.71
N GLY A 243 8.64 -10.82 -22.59
CA GLY A 243 8.19 -11.45 -21.35
C GLY A 243 6.80 -11.02 -20.90
N ILE A 244 6.29 -11.79 -19.95
CA ILE A 244 4.98 -11.57 -19.34
C ILE A 244 5.19 -11.46 -17.83
N HIS A 245 4.91 -10.28 -17.30
CA HIS A 245 4.90 -10.03 -15.87
C HIS A 245 3.50 -10.34 -15.33
N ILE A 246 3.45 -10.91 -14.15
CA ILE A 246 2.19 -11.13 -13.42
C ILE A 246 2.20 -10.26 -12.18
N THR A 247 1.12 -9.53 -11.97
CA THR A 247 0.91 -8.76 -10.74
C THR A 247 -0.51 -8.94 -10.24
N GLY A 248 -0.71 -8.64 -8.98
CA GLY A 248 -2.03 -8.66 -8.37
C GLY A 248 -1.96 -8.21 -6.93
N HIS A 249 -3.13 -7.86 -6.41
CA HIS A 249 -3.30 -7.47 -5.03
C HIS A 249 -4.26 -8.41 -4.32
N SER A 250 -4.03 -8.69 -3.03
CA SER A 250 -4.93 -9.54 -2.23
C SER A 250 -5.16 -10.91 -2.90
N GLN A 251 -6.41 -11.36 -3.04
CA GLN A 251 -6.76 -12.57 -3.80
C GLN A 251 -6.18 -12.58 -5.22
N GLY A 252 -6.10 -11.43 -5.89
CA GLY A 252 -5.53 -11.33 -7.24
C GLY A 252 -4.05 -11.72 -7.28
N ALA A 253 -3.29 -11.41 -6.23
CA ALA A 253 -1.91 -11.88 -6.10
C ALA A 253 -1.83 -13.42 -6.01
N ALA A 254 -2.77 -14.04 -5.31
CA ALA A 254 -2.83 -15.50 -5.19
C ALA A 254 -3.21 -16.16 -6.52
N VAL A 255 -4.22 -15.66 -7.22
CA VAL A 255 -4.62 -16.14 -8.56
C VAL A 255 -3.49 -15.96 -9.56
N GLY A 256 -2.82 -14.80 -9.54
CA GLY A 256 -1.64 -14.54 -10.35
C GLY A 256 -0.50 -15.53 -10.10
N ALA A 257 -0.29 -15.94 -8.84
CA ALA A 257 0.70 -16.96 -8.51
C ALA A 257 0.33 -18.35 -9.05
N VAL A 258 -0.95 -18.76 -8.98
CA VAL A 258 -1.44 -20.01 -9.60
C VAL A 258 -1.20 -19.96 -11.11
N PHE A 259 -1.60 -18.85 -11.74
CA PHE A 259 -1.40 -18.64 -13.18
C PHE A 259 0.08 -18.73 -13.56
N ALA A 260 0.96 -18.00 -12.88
CA ALA A 260 2.39 -17.95 -13.16
C ALA A 260 3.04 -19.33 -13.04
N ALA A 261 2.76 -20.04 -11.95
CA ALA A 261 3.28 -21.39 -11.73
C ALA A 261 2.76 -22.35 -12.80
N CYS A 262 1.48 -22.28 -13.12
CA CYS A 262 0.89 -23.21 -14.05
C CYS A 262 1.36 -22.99 -15.49
N ILE A 263 1.41 -21.74 -15.97
CA ILE A 263 1.91 -21.42 -17.30
C ILE A 263 3.38 -21.83 -17.47
N ASN A 264 4.22 -21.59 -16.46
CA ASN A 264 5.61 -21.99 -16.52
C ASN A 264 5.83 -23.51 -16.39
N GLY A 265 4.87 -24.24 -15.80
CA GLY A 265 4.92 -25.70 -15.63
C GLY A 265 4.25 -26.52 -16.74
N ALA A 266 3.21 -26.01 -17.41
CA ALA A 266 2.28 -26.79 -18.23
C ALA A 266 2.79 -27.29 -19.60
N GLY A 267 4.06 -27.11 -19.96
CA GLY A 267 4.52 -27.39 -21.32
C GLY A 267 3.82 -26.50 -22.35
N SER A 268 3.44 -27.04 -23.52
CA SER A 268 2.82 -26.25 -24.60
C SER A 268 1.29 -26.17 -24.53
N ASN A 269 0.65 -27.12 -23.87
CA ASN A 269 -0.80 -27.25 -23.77
C ASN A 269 -1.15 -27.64 -22.34
N LEU A 270 -2.18 -27.02 -21.79
CA LEU A 270 -2.71 -27.28 -20.46
C LEU A 270 -4.15 -27.75 -20.58
N THR A 271 -4.46 -28.92 -20.04
CA THR A 271 -5.83 -29.44 -19.98
C THR A 271 -6.43 -29.07 -18.63
N LEU A 272 -7.45 -28.22 -18.68
CA LEU A 272 -8.15 -27.71 -17.52
C LEU A 272 -9.42 -28.54 -17.27
N PRO A 273 -9.72 -28.88 -16.01
CA PRO A 273 -10.95 -29.58 -15.67
C PRO A 273 -12.17 -28.66 -15.82
N ASP A 274 -13.36 -29.26 -15.80
CA ASP A 274 -14.61 -28.52 -15.65
C ASP A 274 -14.59 -27.65 -14.39
N LEU A 275 -15.13 -26.44 -14.49
CA LEU A 275 -15.41 -25.61 -13.33
C LEU A 275 -16.86 -25.83 -12.89
N TRP A 276 -17.04 -26.41 -11.70
CA TRP A 276 -18.34 -26.61 -11.06
C TRP A 276 -18.46 -25.67 -9.87
N ARG A 277 -19.61 -24.98 -9.73
CA ARG A 277 -19.94 -24.19 -8.54
C ARG A 277 -21.33 -24.56 -8.06
N PHE A 278 -21.46 -24.91 -6.78
CA PHE A 278 -22.73 -25.31 -6.16
C PHE A 278 -23.49 -26.38 -6.96
N GLY A 279 -22.77 -27.37 -7.50
CA GLY A 279 -23.35 -28.46 -8.31
C GLY A 279 -23.77 -28.06 -9.73
N LYS A 280 -23.52 -26.82 -10.15
CA LYS A 280 -23.77 -26.35 -11.52
C LYS A 280 -22.45 -26.23 -12.30
N LEU A 281 -22.42 -26.81 -13.49
CA LEU A 281 -21.33 -26.60 -14.44
C LEU A 281 -21.32 -25.12 -14.86
N VAL A 282 -20.24 -24.42 -14.55
CA VAL A 282 -20.02 -23.01 -14.92
C VAL A 282 -19.29 -22.93 -16.25
N HIS A 283 -18.19 -23.68 -16.38
CA HIS A 283 -17.41 -23.80 -17.61
C HIS A 283 -17.04 -25.27 -17.85
N ALA A 284 -17.21 -25.73 -19.08
CA ALA A 284 -16.67 -27.02 -19.50
C ALA A 284 -15.14 -26.94 -19.56
N GLY A 285 -14.48 -28.03 -19.18
CA GLY A 285 -13.05 -28.18 -19.27
C GLY A 285 -12.56 -28.06 -20.71
N ALA A 286 -11.36 -27.52 -20.87
CA ALA A 286 -10.77 -27.25 -22.18
C ALA A 286 -9.26 -27.47 -22.15
N THR A 287 -8.69 -27.73 -23.32
CA THR A 287 -7.24 -27.67 -23.50
C THR A 287 -6.87 -26.30 -24.06
N VAL A 288 -6.10 -25.54 -23.30
CA VAL A 288 -5.63 -24.20 -23.66
C VAL A 288 -4.14 -24.24 -24.02
N LYS A 289 -3.72 -23.36 -24.93
CA LYS A 289 -2.30 -23.21 -25.26
C LYS A 289 -1.59 -22.44 -24.16
N THR A 290 -0.39 -22.88 -23.80
CA THR A 290 0.45 -22.28 -22.75
C THR A 290 1.87 -22.02 -23.23
N ARG A 291 2.03 -21.66 -24.50
CA ARG A 291 3.34 -21.31 -25.10
C ARG A 291 3.79 -19.90 -24.70
N LEU A 292 3.73 -19.64 -23.40
CA LEU A 292 4.01 -18.35 -22.79
C LEU A 292 5.15 -18.53 -21.78
N ASN A 293 5.86 -17.44 -21.51
CA ASN A 293 6.92 -17.41 -20.51
C ASN A 293 6.60 -16.30 -19.53
N VAL A 294 6.14 -16.67 -18.33
CA VAL A 294 5.99 -15.72 -17.24
C VAL A 294 7.37 -15.41 -16.72
N THR A 295 7.81 -14.18 -16.96
CA THR A 295 9.13 -13.70 -16.60
C THR A 295 9.19 -13.37 -15.13
N ASP A 296 8.26 -12.54 -14.62
CA ASP A 296 8.24 -12.09 -13.22
C ASP A 296 6.86 -12.25 -12.57
N LEU A 297 6.85 -12.44 -11.25
CA LEU A 297 5.66 -12.51 -10.40
C LEU A 297 5.78 -11.52 -9.24
N HIS A 298 4.87 -10.56 -9.20
CA HIS A 298 4.74 -9.59 -8.14
C HIS A 298 3.42 -9.80 -7.39
N GLY A 299 3.48 -9.89 -6.06
CA GLY A 299 2.29 -10.10 -5.23
C GLY A 299 2.16 -9.01 -4.17
N ILE A 300 1.07 -8.26 -4.17
CA ILE A 300 0.88 -7.15 -3.23
C ILE A 300 -0.16 -7.54 -2.18
N GLY A 301 0.24 -7.70 -0.92
CA GLY A 301 -0.69 -8.12 0.15
C GLY A 301 -1.35 -9.47 -0.11
N GLY A 302 -0.75 -10.33 -0.93
CA GLY A 302 -1.34 -11.61 -1.30
C GLY A 302 -1.28 -12.64 -0.16
N PRO A 303 -2.30 -13.49 0.00
CA PRO A 303 -2.21 -14.67 0.86
C PRO A 303 -1.28 -15.74 0.27
N GLY A 304 -0.81 -16.64 1.12
CA GLY A 304 -0.28 -17.95 0.76
C GLY A 304 -1.35 -18.74 0.00
N VAL A 305 -0.89 -19.50 -0.99
CA VAL A 305 -1.75 -19.94 -2.11
C VAL A 305 -2.00 -21.44 -2.07
N SER A 306 -1.03 -22.20 -1.57
CA SER A 306 -1.03 -23.66 -1.61
C SER A 306 -0.30 -24.27 -0.43
N THR A 307 -0.68 -25.49 -0.03
CA THR A 307 0.05 -26.30 0.95
C THR A 307 1.46 -26.70 0.48
N THR A 308 1.76 -26.58 -0.81
CA THR A 308 3.08 -26.79 -1.41
C THR A 308 3.59 -25.51 -2.03
N GLN A 309 4.86 -25.19 -1.81
CA GLN A 309 5.47 -23.99 -2.36
C GLN A 309 5.51 -24.07 -3.90
N PHE A 310 4.96 -23.08 -4.59
CA PHE A 310 5.04 -23.04 -6.04
C PHE A 310 6.48 -22.82 -6.53
N TRP A 311 6.83 -23.54 -7.60
CA TRP A 311 8.14 -23.55 -8.23
C TRP A 311 8.06 -22.96 -9.64
N ASN A 312 9.04 -22.13 -10.02
CA ASN A 312 9.17 -21.67 -11.39
C ASN A 312 9.90 -22.73 -12.24
N TYR A 313 9.14 -23.57 -12.92
CA TYR A 313 9.69 -24.67 -13.75
C TYR A 313 10.53 -24.20 -14.96
N LYS A 314 10.53 -22.90 -15.28
CA LYS A 314 11.40 -22.32 -16.32
C LYS A 314 12.77 -21.89 -15.79
N ARG A 315 12.99 -21.95 -14.47
CA ARG A 315 14.26 -21.54 -13.85
C ARG A 315 14.92 -22.68 -13.07
N PRO A 316 16.26 -22.84 -13.15
CA PRO A 316 16.97 -23.89 -12.43
C PRO A 316 16.85 -23.79 -10.91
N ASP A 317 16.76 -22.57 -10.37
CA ASP A 317 16.61 -22.29 -8.94
C ASP A 317 15.15 -22.38 -8.44
N GLY A 318 14.20 -22.49 -9.36
CA GLY A 318 12.78 -22.49 -9.07
C GLY A 318 12.20 -21.18 -8.58
N VAL A 319 12.99 -20.12 -8.57
CA VAL A 319 12.59 -18.83 -8.04
C VAL A 319 11.79 -18.11 -9.11
N PHE A 320 10.63 -17.56 -8.76
CA PHE A 320 10.00 -16.52 -9.56
C PHE A 320 10.73 -15.21 -9.28
N PRO A 321 11.41 -14.61 -10.27
CA PRO A 321 11.85 -13.23 -10.11
C PRO A 321 10.64 -12.32 -9.97
N GLY A 322 10.86 -11.16 -9.36
CA GLY A 322 9.81 -10.33 -8.79
C GLY A 322 9.75 -10.44 -7.27
N THR A 323 8.77 -9.76 -6.68
CA THR A 323 8.74 -9.50 -5.24
C THR A 323 7.31 -9.57 -4.72
N ARG A 324 7.13 -10.25 -3.57
CA ARG A 324 5.90 -10.15 -2.79
C ARG A 324 6.07 -9.13 -1.66
N PHE A 325 5.06 -8.30 -1.45
CA PHE A 325 5.04 -7.28 -0.40
C PHE A 325 3.95 -7.60 0.62
N PHE A 326 4.25 -7.39 1.89
CA PHE A 326 3.24 -7.47 2.96
C PHE A 326 3.47 -6.38 4.01
N ASN A 327 2.40 -5.79 4.53
CA ASN A 327 2.47 -4.73 5.53
C ASN A 327 2.46 -5.32 6.94
N GLN A 328 3.49 -5.02 7.74
CA GLN A 328 3.57 -5.42 9.14
C GLN A 328 4.44 -4.45 9.93
N ASP A 329 3.79 -3.62 10.74
CA ASP A 329 4.41 -2.66 11.65
C ASP A 329 4.55 -3.24 13.07
N ALA A 330 5.08 -2.46 14.00
CA ALA A 330 5.22 -2.87 15.41
C ALA A 330 3.87 -3.14 16.10
N VAL A 331 2.84 -2.38 15.75
CA VAL A 331 1.52 -2.41 16.41
C VAL A 331 0.38 -2.89 15.51
N SER A 332 0.57 -2.84 14.18
CA SER A 332 -0.44 -3.20 13.19
C SER A 332 0.10 -4.14 12.14
N PHE A 333 -0.77 -4.94 11.52
CA PHE A 333 -0.40 -5.82 10.42
C PHE A 333 -1.56 -6.03 9.44
N ASP A 334 -1.21 -6.39 8.20
CA ASP A 334 -2.17 -6.85 7.21
C ASP A 334 -2.63 -8.28 7.54
N PRO A 335 -3.92 -8.50 7.85
CA PRO A 335 -4.43 -9.81 8.23
C PRO A 335 -4.45 -10.82 7.07
N VAL A 336 -4.45 -10.40 5.81
CA VAL A 336 -4.67 -11.30 4.66
C VAL A 336 -3.47 -12.24 4.41
N PRO A 337 -2.22 -11.74 4.24
CA PRO A 337 -1.04 -12.59 4.17
C PRO A 337 -0.88 -13.50 5.40
N TRP A 338 -1.21 -13.00 6.59
CA TRP A 338 -1.09 -13.74 7.84
C TRP A 338 -2.06 -14.92 7.93
N LEU A 339 -3.35 -14.70 7.59
CA LEU A 339 -4.40 -15.70 7.75
C LEU A 339 -4.08 -16.98 6.98
N SER A 340 -3.61 -16.86 5.74
CA SER A 340 -3.19 -18.02 4.94
C SER A 340 -2.03 -18.82 5.55
N SER A 341 -1.06 -18.15 6.16
CA SER A 341 0.07 -18.80 6.84
C SER A 341 -0.39 -19.57 8.07
N SER A 342 -1.40 -19.07 8.79
CA SER A 342 -2.04 -19.78 9.90
C SER A 342 -2.78 -21.06 9.47
N LEU A 343 -3.17 -21.16 8.20
CA LEU A 343 -3.81 -22.33 7.60
C LEU A 343 -2.80 -23.33 7.00
N GLY A 344 -1.50 -23.08 7.17
CA GLY A 344 -0.45 -23.92 6.58
C GLY A 344 -0.28 -23.76 5.08
N LEU A 345 -0.88 -22.72 4.48
CA LEU A 345 -0.59 -22.35 3.10
C LEU A 345 0.76 -21.63 3.02
N THR A 346 1.38 -21.74 1.86
CA THR A 346 2.71 -21.22 1.56
C THR A 346 2.63 -20.24 0.40
N HIS A 347 3.51 -19.23 0.43
CA HIS A 347 3.68 -18.31 -0.67
C HIS A 347 4.51 -18.93 -1.81
N PRO A 348 4.37 -18.47 -3.06
CA PRO A 348 5.26 -18.89 -4.15
C PRO A 348 6.73 -18.62 -3.80
N LYS A 349 7.65 -19.36 -4.42
CA LYS A 349 9.08 -19.16 -4.22
C LYS A 349 9.56 -17.86 -4.90
N SER A 350 9.35 -16.73 -4.24
CA SER A 350 9.79 -15.39 -4.68
C SER A 350 10.37 -14.61 -3.50
N GLU A 351 11.10 -13.54 -3.80
CA GLU A 351 11.59 -12.63 -2.76
C GLU A 351 10.40 -12.00 -2.03
N ALA A 352 10.52 -11.84 -0.70
CA ALA A 352 9.51 -11.18 0.11
C ALA A 352 10.06 -9.92 0.76
N VAL A 353 9.25 -8.86 0.80
CA VAL A 353 9.56 -7.61 1.49
C VAL A 353 8.47 -7.32 2.51
N LYS A 354 8.87 -7.31 3.78
CA LYS A 354 8.05 -6.79 4.88
C LYS A 354 8.14 -5.28 4.88
N MET A 355 6.99 -4.65 4.69
CA MET A 355 6.83 -3.21 4.75
C MET A 355 6.51 -2.80 6.19
N ALA A 356 7.56 -2.34 6.87
CA ALA A 356 7.52 -1.74 8.20
C ALA A 356 8.15 -0.33 8.13
N GLU A 357 8.34 0.34 9.27
CA GLU A 357 9.13 1.59 9.36
C GLU A 357 10.50 1.45 8.66
N ARG A 358 11.12 0.28 8.77
CA ARG A 358 12.28 -0.13 7.98
C ARG A 358 11.93 -1.39 7.19
N PRO A 359 11.90 -1.32 5.85
CA PRO A 359 11.67 -2.49 5.02
C PRO A 359 12.66 -3.61 5.35
N GLN A 360 12.16 -4.84 5.43
CA GLN A 360 13.00 -6.04 5.63
C GLN A 360 12.81 -6.97 4.43
N ARG A 361 13.92 -7.47 3.89
CA ARG A 361 13.92 -8.37 2.74
C ARG A 361 14.22 -9.79 3.16
N PHE A 362 13.52 -10.73 2.54
CA PHE A 362 13.73 -12.16 2.70
C PHE A 362 14.01 -12.76 1.33
N SER A 363 15.17 -13.38 1.18
CA SER A 363 15.55 -14.08 -0.05
C SER A 363 14.56 -15.20 -0.35
N ALA A 364 14.24 -15.43 -1.63
CA ALA A 364 13.25 -16.40 -2.08
C ALA A 364 13.46 -17.84 -1.57
N LEU A 365 14.69 -18.19 -1.20
CA LEU A 365 15.07 -19.53 -0.73
C LEU A 365 14.93 -19.70 0.80
N THR A 366 14.46 -18.68 1.51
CA THR A 366 14.35 -18.68 2.97
C THR A 366 12.96 -19.14 3.43
N GLU A 367 12.89 -19.68 4.65
CA GLU A 367 11.62 -20.09 5.26
C GLU A 367 10.74 -18.89 5.64
N GLU A 368 11.36 -17.72 5.82
CA GLU A 368 10.69 -16.43 6.01
C GLU A 368 9.97 -16.02 4.73
N ALA A 369 10.64 -16.05 3.57
CA ALA A 369 10.01 -15.73 2.28
C ALA A 369 8.85 -16.68 1.95
N LYS A 370 8.87 -17.91 2.45
CA LYS A 370 7.82 -18.90 2.25
C LYS A 370 6.56 -18.70 3.11
N HIS A 371 6.71 -18.16 4.33
CA HIS A 371 5.66 -18.21 5.35
C HIS A 371 5.39 -16.89 6.10
N GLU A 372 6.21 -15.85 5.94
CA GLU A 372 5.90 -14.56 6.58
C GLU A 372 4.72 -13.86 5.89
N PRO A 373 3.84 -13.19 6.66
CA PRO A 373 3.92 -12.93 8.09
C PRO A 373 3.49 -14.11 8.99
N ARG A 374 4.34 -14.53 9.94
CA ARG A 374 4.02 -15.59 10.93
C ARG A 374 3.55 -15.02 12.27
N THR A 375 4.17 -13.92 12.69
CA THR A 375 3.87 -13.27 13.97
C THR A 375 2.74 -12.27 13.78
N VAL A 376 1.77 -12.27 14.72
CA VAL A 376 0.82 -11.16 14.79
C VAL A 376 1.45 -10.00 15.55
N SER A 377 1.46 -8.83 14.92
CA SER A 377 1.52 -7.57 15.67
C SER A 377 0.19 -7.38 16.40
N PHE A 378 0.14 -6.53 17.43
CA PHE A 378 -0.96 -6.51 18.39
C PHE A 378 -2.37 -6.32 17.80
N VAL A 379 -2.51 -5.63 16.67
CA VAL A 379 -3.82 -5.25 16.09
C VAL A 379 -3.86 -5.54 14.59
N PRO A 380 -4.74 -6.43 14.08
CA PRO A 380 -5.00 -6.52 12.64
C PRO A 380 -5.57 -5.17 12.16
N ASP A 381 -5.03 -4.61 11.07
CA ASP A 381 -5.52 -3.35 10.50
C ASP A 381 -5.81 -3.54 9.02
N ILE A 382 -7.08 -3.74 8.68
CA ILE A 382 -7.46 -3.95 7.28
C ILE A 382 -7.14 -2.74 6.41
N MET A 383 -6.99 -1.53 6.99
CA MET A 383 -6.67 -0.34 6.21
C MET A 383 -5.26 -0.43 5.62
N VAL A 384 -4.35 -1.17 6.30
CA VAL A 384 -3.04 -1.46 5.72
C VAL A 384 -3.07 -2.55 4.66
N HIS A 385 -4.20 -3.22 4.45
CA HIS A 385 -4.39 -4.13 3.32
C HIS A 385 -4.81 -3.40 2.04
N LEU A 386 -5.11 -2.09 2.06
CA LEU A 386 -5.61 -1.42 0.87
C LEU A 386 -4.53 -1.24 -0.21
N PRO A 387 -4.86 -1.39 -1.52
CA PRO A 387 -3.92 -1.12 -2.61
C PRO A 387 -3.23 0.26 -2.53
N PRO A 388 -3.95 1.38 -2.25
CA PRO A 388 -3.30 2.67 -2.04
C PRO A 388 -2.20 2.66 -0.97
N GLU A 389 -2.43 1.96 0.14
CA GLU A 389 -1.48 1.95 1.25
C GLU A 389 -0.24 1.13 0.92
N TYR A 390 -0.40 0.00 0.21
CA TYR A 390 0.72 -0.73 -0.36
C TYR A 390 1.51 0.11 -1.35
N LEU A 391 0.84 0.75 -2.31
CA LEU A 391 1.52 1.58 -3.32
C LEU A 391 2.28 2.72 -2.65
N ARG A 392 1.66 3.41 -1.69
CA ARG A 392 2.31 4.46 -0.88
C ARG A 392 3.56 3.93 -0.21
N ARG A 393 3.45 2.85 0.58
CA ARG A 393 4.59 2.28 1.31
C ARG A 393 5.70 1.82 0.39
N ILE A 394 5.37 1.18 -0.73
CA ILE A 394 6.35 0.72 -1.72
C ILE A 394 7.08 1.93 -2.34
N ILE A 395 6.35 2.99 -2.72
CA ILE A 395 6.97 4.23 -3.21
C ILE A 395 7.92 4.81 -2.14
N MET A 396 7.46 4.94 -0.90
CA MET A 396 8.24 5.51 0.20
C MET A 396 9.50 4.70 0.49
N ALA A 397 9.39 3.37 0.51
CA ALA A 397 10.52 2.49 0.78
C ALA A 397 11.55 2.48 -0.36
N SER A 398 11.10 2.72 -1.60
CA SER A 398 11.96 2.69 -2.79
C SER A 398 12.51 4.05 -3.16
N ARG A 399 12.19 5.12 -2.43
CA ARG A 399 12.46 6.49 -2.86
C ARG A 399 13.36 7.18 -1.87
N SER A 400 14.40 7.83 -2.38
CA SER A 400 15.18 8.81 -1.63
C SER A 400 15.01 10.20 -2.28
N LEU A 401 14.76 11.20 -1.44
CA LEU A 401 14.57 12.59 -1.86
C LEU A 401 15.80 13.39 -1.47
N TYR A 402 16.53 13.87 -2.47
CA TYR A 402 17.69 14.72 -2.27
C TYR A 402 17.34 16.17 -2.63
N VAL A 403 17.61 17.08 -1.71
CA VAL A 403 17.45 18.52 -1.95
C VAL A 403 18.80 19.20 -1.92
N LYS A 404 19.11 19.91 -3.00
CA LYS A 404 20.31 20.73 -3.15
C LYS A 404 19.92 22.20 -3.19
N VAL A 405 20.38 22.95 -2.20
CA VAL A 405 20.27 24.42 -2.18
C VAL A 405 21.48 24.99 -2.92
N ALA A 406 21.40 25.10 -4.24
CA ALA A 406 22.56 25.46 -5.07
C ALA A 406 23.12 26.86 -4.76
N TYR A 407 22.24 27.84 -4.55
CA TYR A 407 22.63 29.25 -4.48
C TYR A 407 21.59 30.12 -3.77
N ALA A 408 21.99 31.27 -3.21
CA ALA A 408 21.08 32.31 -2.72
C ALA A 408 21.46 33.71 -3.25
N GLN A 409 20.45 34.48 -3.69
CA GLN A 409 20.57 35.85 -4.19
C GLN A 409 19.79 36.83 -3.30
N GLY A 410 20.34 38.03 -3.10
CA GLY A 410 19.71 39.07 -2.26
C GLY A 410 20.05 38.94 -0.77
N LEU A 411 21.17 38.29 -0.45
CA LEU A 411 21.65 38.16 0.92
C LEU A 411 22.05 39.54 1.49
N PRO A 412 21.83 39.79 2.79
CA PRO A 412 22.24 41.04 3.42
C PRO A 412 23.78 41.17 3.44
N GLU A 413 24.30 42.35 3.15
CA GLU A 413 25.75 42.60 3.11
C GLU A 413 26.42 42.61 4.50
N ARG A 414 25.63 42.87 5.55
CA ARG A 414 26.11 42.95 6.93
C ARG A 414 25.51 41.84 7.78
N SER A 415 26.37 41.21 8.58
CA SER A 415 25.93 40.26 9.60
C SER A 415 25.04 40.95 10.63
N ALA A 416 24.15 40.18 11.24
CA ALA A 416 23.37 40.62 12.39
C ALA A 416 24.20 40.89 13.66
N ARG A 417 25.53 40.70 13.62
CA ARG A 417 26.45 40.90 14.75
C ARG A 417 26.65 42.40 15.05
N PRO A 418 26.20 42.90 16.20
CA PRO A 418 26.21 44.35 16.48
C PRO A 418 27.59 44.97 16.74
N PHE A 419 28.63 44.16 17.05
CA PHE A 419 29.95 44.68 17.48
C PHE A 419 31.15 44.15 16.70
N LEU A 420 30.95 43.28 15.71
CA LEU A 420 32.00 42.76 14.86
C LEU A 420 31.61 43.02 13.41
N SER A 421 32.43 43.79 12.67
CA SER A 421 32.29 44.02 11.22
C SER A 421 32.52 42.75 10.38
N SER A 422 32.36 41.56 10.98
CA SER A 422 32.50 40.30 10.30
C SER A 422 31.38 40.15 9.27
N LYS A 423 31.76 39.74 8.07
CA LYS A 423 30.81 39.36 7.03
C LYS A 423 29.91 38.21 7.54
N PRO A 424 28.66 38.14 7.07
CA PRO A 424 27.70 37.13 7.52
C PRO A 424 28.14 35.70 7.18
N SER A 425 27.55 34.73 7.86
CA SER A 425 27.83 33.31 7.67
C SER A 425 26.53 32.56 7.45
N PHE A 426 26.30 32.02 6.26
CA PHE A 426 24.98 31.52 5.90
C PHE A 426 24.91 29.99 5.82
N TYR A 427 23.78 29.43 6.23
CA TYR A 427 23.41 28.05 5.93
C TYR A 427 21.91 27.94 5.64
N ALA A 428 21.51 26.86 4.96
CA ALA A 428 20.12 26.56 4.70
C ALA A 428 19.74 25.24 5.40
N SER A 429 18.53 25.17 5.91
CA SER A 429 17.91 23.93 6.40
C SER A 429 16.69 23.60 5.55
N VAL A 430 16.45 22.31 5.33
CA VAL A 430 15.32 21.83 4.53
C VAL A 430 14.52 20.84 5.36
N GLU A 431 13.21 21.04 5.44
CA GLU A 431 12.29 20.16 6.16
C GLU A 431 10.98 20.00 5.38
N ALA A 432 10.27 18.90 5.63
CA ALA A 432 8.90 18.71 5.18
C ALA A 432 7.95 19.55 6.04
N ALA A 433 7.06 20.32 5.41
CA ALA A 433 6.09 21.16 6.08
C ALA A 433 5.21 20.34 7.02
N ASN A 434 4.94 20.86 8.21
CA ASN A 434 4.09 20.23 9.23
C ASN A 434 4.60 18.91 9.84
N ARG A 435 5.86 18.55 9.61
CA ARG A 435 6.49 17.38 10.25
C ARG A 435 7.38 17.77 11.40
N LYS A 436 7.44 16.89 12.40
CA LYS A 436 8.45 16.96 13.46
C LYS A 436 9.65 16.14 13.01
N TRP A 437 10.79 16.81 12.90
CA TRP A 437 12.03 16.18 12.49
C TRP A 437 12.86 15.75 13.69
N SER A 438 13.37 14.52 13.67
CA SER A 438 14.34 14.07 14.68
C SER A 438 15.69 14.79 14.52
N HIS A 439 16.06 15.05 13.26
CA HIS A 439 17.24 15.82 12.89
C HIS A 439 16.96 16.58 11.60
N ILE A 440 16.99 17.92 11.65
CA ILE A 440 16.75 18.78 10.47
C ILE A 440 18.00 18.79 9.58
N PRO A 441 17.91 18.31 8.32
CA PRO A 441 19.00 18.40 7.35
C PRO A 441 19.38 19.86 7.07
N ARG A 442 20.68 20.17 7.12
CA ARG A 442 21.20 21.52 6.84
C ARG A 442 22.51 21.47 6.08
N THR A 443 22.75 22.50 5.26
CA THR A 443 24.01 22.68 4.55
C THR A 443 25.13 23.13 5.51
N SER A 444 26.38 22.99 5.07
CA SER A 444 27.52 23.59 5.75
C SER A 444 27.43 25.12 5.74
N THR A 445 27.86 25.73 6.83
CA THR A 445 27.92 27.19 6.95
C THR A 445 29.00 27.76 6.04
N LYS A 446 28.63 28.64 5.11
CA LYS A 446 29.56 29.39 4.27
C LYS A 446 29.87 30.73 4.93
N LYS A 447 31.14 30.95 5.28
CA LYS A 447 31.58 32.17 5.96
C LYS A 447 31.96 33.25 4.96
N ASN A 448 31.64 34.50 5.30
CA ASN A 448 32.19 35.69 4.66
C ASN A 448 31.87 35.87 3.17
N MET A 449 30.70 35.39 2.71
CA MET A 449 30.31 35.44 1.30
C MET A 449 29.02 36.24 1.11
N VAL A 450 29.01 37.13 0.12
CA VAL A 450 27.82 37.89 -0.33
C VAL A 450 26.96 37.04 -1.28
N GLU A 451 27.58 36.04 -1.91
CA GLU A 451 26.94 35.04 -2.75
C GLU A 451 27.34 33.66 -2.23
N SER A 452 26.38 32.91 -1.70
CA SER A 452 26.65 31.58 -1.15
C SER A 452 26.20 30.53 -2.15
N ALA A 453 27.15 29.73 -2.64
CA ALA A 453 26.87 28.50 -3.36
C ALA A 453 27.03 27.31 -2.41
N TRP A 454 25.98 26.50 -2.25
CA TRP A 454 26.08 25.21 -1.58
C TRP A 454 25.95 24.11 -2.62
N ALA A 455 26.92 23.20 -2.65
CA ALA A 455 26.93 22.07 -3.58
C ALA A 455 26.48 20.77 -2.91
N GLU A 456 25.88 20.85 -1.73
CA GLU A 456 25.55 19.72 -0.86
C GLU A 456 24.16 19.16 -1.17
N ASN A 457 24.06 17.84 -1.24
CA ASN A 457 22.79 17.13 -1.34
C ASN A 457 22.33 16.77 0.08
N LEU A 458 21.14 17.25 0.46
CA LEU A 458 20.51 16.94 1.72
C LEU A 458 19.53 15.79 1.51
N ASP A 459 19.78 14.65 2.15
CA ASP A 459 18.89 13.49 2.15
C ASP A 459 17.73 13.71 3.13
N LEU A 460 16.50 13.70 2.62
CA LEU A 460 15.27 13.95 3.38
C LEU A 460 14.59 12.65 3.79
N LYS A 461 15.19 11.94 4.75
CA LYS A 461 14.70 10.62 5.21
C LYS A 461 13.30 10.62 5.83
N GLU A 462 12.85 11.76 6.36
CA GLU A 462 11.54 11.87 7.04
C GLU A 462 10.44 12.48 6.14
N TYR A 463 10.76 12.76 4.88
CA TYR A 463 9.81 13.21 3.87
C TYR A 463 8.73 12.15 3.63
N GLU A 464 7.46 12.55 3.52
CA GLU A 464 6.41 11.72 2.93
C GLU A 464 5.81 12.34 1.69
N LEU A 465 5.24 11.47 0.87
CA LEU A 465 4.67 11.85 -0.40
C LEU A 465 3.53 12.86 -0.24
N GLY A 466 3.58 13.92 -1.05
CA GLY A 466 2.64 15.03 -0.98
C GLY A 466 3.04 16.14 -0.01
N ASP A 467 4.05 15.94 0.85
CA ASP A 467 4.54 17.00 1.73
C ASP A 467 5.15 18.15 0.91
N ASP A 468 4.81 19.38 1.30
CA ASP A 468 5.51 20.56 0.83
C ASP A 468 6.89 20.66 1.50
N LEU A 469 7.86 21.28 0.83
CA LEU A 469 9.18 21.53 1.41
C LEU A 469 9.26 22.96 1.94
N GLU A 470 9.74 23.11 3.18
CA GLU A 470 10.14 24.39 3.76
C GLU A 470 11.67 24.49 3.78
N ILE A 471 12.19 25.53 3.14
CA ILE A 471 13.61 25.83 3.07
C ILE A 471 13.84 27.11 3.86
N LYS A 472 14.52 26.99 5.01
CA LYS A 472 14.83 28.13 5.89
C LYS A 472 16.28 28.54 5.70
N LEU A 473 16.50 29.84 5.56
CA LEU A 473 17.83 30.41 5.41
C LEU A 473 18.23 31.13 6.71
N TRP A 474 19.46 30.89 7.17
CA TRP A 474 19.94 31.37 8.46
C TRP A 474 21.25 32.15 8.34
N ASP A 475 21.42 33.21 9.14
CA ASP A 475 22.72 33.83 9.47
C ASP A 475 23.24 33.20 10.78
N ALA A 476 24.33 32.46 10.69
CA ALA A 476 24.98 31.79 11.80
C ALA A 476 25.72 32.80 12.69
N VAL A 477 25.23 32.95 13.92
CA VAL A 477 25.77 33.91 14.90
C VAL A 477 26.59 33.21 15.99
N TRP A 478 26.50 31.88 16.11
CA TRP A 478 27.26 31.10 17.09
C TRP A 478 28.79 31.38 17.01
N PRO A 479 29.49 31.49 18.15
CA PRO A 479 29.03 31.33 19.55
C PRO A 479 28.39 32.58 20.17
N TRP A 480 28.17 33.65 19.40
CA TRP A 480 27.86 34.97 19.94
C TRP A 480 26.35 35.26 20.11
N GLY A 481 25.48 34.34 19.71
CA GLY A 481 24.03 34.51 19.77
C GLY A 481 23.26 33.37 19.12
N VAL A 482 21.94 33.53 19.10
CA VAL A 482 21.02 32.63 18.39
C VAL A 482 21.09 32.95 16.89
N ASP A 483 21.10 31.91 16.05
CA ASP A 483 21.10 32.07 14.60
C ASP A 483 19.86 32.84 14.14
N ARG A 484 20.05 33.79 13.21
CA ARG A 484 18.98 34.69 12.76
C ARG A 484 18.30 34.11 11.52
N ASP A 485 16.98 34.00 11.58
CA ASP A 485 16.15 33.66 10.42
C ASP A 485 16.19 34.79 9.38
N LEU A 486 16.57 34.46 8.15
CA LEU A 486 16.62 35.37 7.01
C LEU A 486 15.42 35.22 6.09
N GLY A 487 14.58 34.21 6.28
CA GLY A 487 13.38 33.96 5.50
C GLY A 487 13.17 32.48 5.21
N THR A 488 11.90 32.13 5.03
CA THR A 488 11.47 30.79 4.63
C THR A 488 10.98 30.81 3.18
N ALA A 489 11.40 29.85 2.39
CA ALA A 489 10.84 29.53 1.08
C ALA A 489 9.99 28.26 1.18
N LYS A 490 8.83 28.24 0.53
CA LYS A 490 7.96 27.07 0.45
C LYS A 490 7.90 26.56 -0.98
N LEU A 491 8.17 25.27 -1.16
CA LEU A 491 8.08 24.60 -2.46
C LEU A 491 7.02 23.51 -2.37
N ARG A 492 5.92 23.68 -3.10
CA ARG A 492 4.79 22.73 -3.04
C ARG A 492 5.16 21.40 -3.67
N SER A 493 4.66 20.29 -3.10
CA SER A 493 4.87 18.94 -3.65
C SER A 493 4.52 18.84 -5.13
N GLN A 494 3.38 19.41 -5.53
CA GLN A 494 2.94 19.38 -6.94
C GLN A 494 3.91 20.09 -7.91
N THR A 495 4.87 20.87 -7.40
CA THR A 495 5.87 21.58 -8.22
C THR A 495 7.09 20.72 -8.52
N PHE A 496 7.41 19.74 -7.67
CA PHE A 496 8.60 18.89 -7.84
C PHE A 496 8.29 17.41 -8.00
N GLU A 497 7.07 16.97 -7.73
CA GLU A 497 6.69 15.57 -7.93
C GLU A 497 6.11 15.31 -9.33
N PRO A 498 6.34 14.13 -9.91
CA PRO A 498 7.29 13.08 -9.49
C PRO A 498 8.71 13.27 -10.05
N HIS A 499 8.95 14.36 -10.78
CA HIS A 499 10.11 14.51 -11.67
C HIS A 499 11.32 15.25 -11.08
N GLY A 500 11.22 15.69 -9.83
CA GLY A 500 12.16 16.65 -9.25
C GLY A 500 11.83 18.09 -9.67
N PHE A 501 12.71 19.01 -9.29
CA PHE A 501 12.58 20.43 -9.58
C PHE A 501 13.96 21.04 -9.75
N GLU A 502 14.13 21.96 -10.70
CA GLU A 502 15.28 22.85 -10.72
C GLU A 502 14.81 24.26 -11.05
N GLY A 503 15.09 25.22 -10.16
CA GLY A 503 14.61 26.57 -10.36
C GLY A 503 14.86 27.50 -9.18
N TRP A 504 14.36 28.72 -9.31
CA TRP A 504 14.42 29.74 -8.27
C TRP A 504 13.14 29.76 -7.46
N VAL A 505 13.27 29.80 -6.13
CA VAL A 505 12.15 29.92 -5.18
C VAL A 505 12.39 31.15 -4.30
N PRO A 506 11.45 32.11 -4.25
CA PRO A 506 11.56 33.26 -3.37
C PRO A 506 11.26 32.89 -1.91
N THR A 507 11.94 33.52 -0.98
CA THR A 507 11.60 33.53 0.44
C THR A 507 10.60 34.64 0.75
N GLU A 508 9.97 34.57 1.93
CA GLU A 508 9.09 35.63 2.45
C GLU A 508 9.79 36.99 2.60
N SER A 509 11.11 37.01 2.75
CA SER A 509 11.95 38.21 2.85
C SER A 509 12.40 38.79 1.50
N GLY A 510 12.06 38.13 0.38
CA GLY A 510 12.46 38.53 -0.96
C GLY A 510 13.82 37.99 -1.42
N ILE A 511 14.53 37.23 -0.57
CA ILE A 511 15.73 36.47 -0.96
C ILE A 511 15.32 35.37 -1.95
N ARG A 512 16.11 35.13 -2.98
CA ARG A 512 15.82 34.07 -3.96
C ARG A 512 16.79 32.92 -3.77
N LEU A 513 16.27 31.70 -3.63
CA LEU A 513 17.06 30.48 -3.51
C LEU A 513 17.01 29.70 -4.83
N LYS A 514 18.16 29.30 -5.37
CA LYS A 514 18.22 28.34 -6.47
C LYS A 514 18.24 26.94 -5.88
N LEU A 515 17.18 26.18 -6.12
CA LEU A 515 17.00 24.84 -5.60
C LEU A 515 17.09 23.81 -6.74
N SER A 516 17.61 22.64 -6.42
CA SER A 516 17.49 21.43 -7.23
C SER A 516 17.00 20.30 -6.33
N VAL A 517 15.82 19.77 -6.62
CA VAL A 517 15.22 18.62 -5.94
C VAL A 517 15.37 17.44 -6.88
N VAL A 518 16.08 16.41 -6.43
CA VAL A 518 16.32 15.18 -7.18
C VAL A 518 15.60 14.05 -6.47
N ILE A 519 14.69 13.41 -7.19
CA ILE A 519 14.02 12.19 -6.73
C ILE A 519 14.81 11.01 -7.28
N SER A 520 15.37 10.21 -6.39
CA SER A 520 16.04 8.96 -6.69
C SER A 520 15.13 7.80 -6.30
N TYR A 521 15.24 6.71 -7.04
CA TYR A 521 14.65 5.45 -6.61
C TYR A 521 15.76 4.45 -6.35
N ASP A 522 15.77 3.93 -5.13
CA ASP A 522 16.61 2.81 -4.76
C ASP A 522 15.92 1.52 -5.19
N VAL A 523 16.71 0.58 -5.71
CA VAL A 523 16.21 -0.78 -5.91
C VAL A 523 16.03 -1.36 -4.53
N LEU A 524 14.75 -1.55 -4.14
CA LEU A 524 14.39 -2.20 -2.88
C LEU A 524 15.15 -3.47 -2.69
#